data_AF-A0AA36HU69-F1
#
_entry.id   AF-A0AA36HU69-F1
#
_cell.length_a   1.000
_cell.length_b   1.000
_cell.length_c   1.000
_cell.angle_alpha   90.00
_cell.angle_beta   90.00
_cell.angle_gamma   90.00
#
_symmetry.space_group_name_H-M   'P 1'
#
loop_
_entity.id
_entity.type
_entity.pdbx_description
1 polymer ?
#
loop_
_entity_poly.entity_id
_entity_poly.type
_entity_poly.pdbx_seq_one_letter_code
_entity_poly.pdbx_strand_id
1 'polypeptide(L)'
;MDAAMEWLKKKGMAKADKKAGNVAVEGCVASYVHFNNKIAVLVEVNSETDFVANNEIFKQFASDVAMQVAANDEVVCLTTDDVPEDVKQKEKETEMAKDEDLAGKPDNIKEKIVAGRLSKKFESKALMNQTWLKDEDISVQEAVKQIIAKLGENIVVRRFERLTLGEGLEKKETTTLRRASRRSWPSTRLKARQRLRSPRRKRRRKRRKRRREGGEEGGEGVGGRRPRSARPFRRWHLGCQEGAHRVRG
;
A
#
# COMPACT_ATOMS: atom_id res chain seq x y z
N MET A 1 23.16 8.52 31.03
CA MET A 1 23.39 7.94 29.69
C MET A 1 22.74 8.78 28.61
N ASP A 2 21.59 9.39 28.88
CA ASP A 2 20.79 10.13 27.89
C ASP A 2 21.49 11.37 27.34
N ALA A 3 22.17 12.14 28.20
CA ALA A 3 22.95 13.31 27.76
C ALA A 3 24.06 12.96 26.76
N ALA A 4 24.69 11.78 26.88
CA ALA A 4 25.73 11.35 25.94
C ALA A 4 25.11 10.94 24.58
N MET A 5 23.94 10.30 24.59
CA MET A 5 23.22 9.92 23.38
C MET A 5 22.71 11.15 22.62
N GLU A 6 22.15 12.13 23.32
CA GLU A 6 21.72 13.39 22.72
C GLU A 6 22.89 14.15 22.09
N TRP A 7 24.04 14.20 22.78
CA TRP A 7 25.24 14.84 22.26
C TRP A 7 25.75 14.13 20.99
N LEU A 8 25.75 12.80 20.97
CA LEU A 8 26.12 12.02 19.78
C LEU A 8 25.15 12.25 18.62
N LYS A 9 23.83 12.34 18.88
CA LYS A 9 22.82 12.66 17.86
C LYS A 9 23.06 14.04 17.25
N LYS A 10 23.25 15.06 18.08
CA LYS A 10 23.56 16.44 17.63
C LYS A 10 24.86 16.50 16.82
N LYS A 11 25.92 15.81 17.26
CA LYS A 11 27.17 15.71 16.50
C LYS A 11 27.01 14.95 15.18
N GLY A 12 26.20 13.90 15.15
CA GLY A 12 25.88 13.14 13.95
C GLY A 12 25.22 14.01 12.90
N MET A 13 24.21 14.78 13.29
CA MET A 13 23.52 15.74 12.41
C MET A 13 24.46 16.80 11.84
N ALA A 14 25.30 17.42 12.69
CA ALA A 14 26.28 18.39 12.23
C ALA A 14 27.35 17.80 11.28
N LYS A 15 27.69 16.51 11.44
CA LYS A 15 28.55 15.80 10.49
C LYS A 15 27.84 15.51 9.17
N ALA A 16 26.55 15.19 9.22
CA ALA A 16 25.74 14.94 8.02
C ALA A 16 25.67 16.20 7.14
N ASP A 17 25.42 17.37 7.73
CA ASP A 17 25.37 18.63 6.99
C ASP A 17 26.70 18.95 6.29
N LYS A 18 27.84 18.61 6.91
CA LYS A 18 29.17 18.79 6.29
C LYS A 18 29.44 17.85 5.13
N LYS A 19 28.79 16.68 5.11
CA LYS A 19 28.96 15.67 4.03
C LYS A 19 28.05 15.91 2.85
N ALA A 20 27.01 16.74 2.99
CA ALA A 20 26.06 17.05 1.91
C ALA A 20 26.72 17.57 0.62
N GLY A 21 27.90 18.19 0.72
CA GLY A 21 28.66 18.68 -0.44
C GLY A 21 29.47 17.62 -1.18
N ASN A 22 29.59 16.40 -0.66
CA ASN A 22 30.33 15.32 -1.32
C ASN A 22 29.54 14.76 -2.50
N VAL A 23 30.25 14.42 -3.58
CA VAL A 23 29.63 13.84 -4.77
C VAL A 23 29.24 12.39 -4.48
N ALA A 24 27.95 12.08 -4.60
CA ALA A 24 27.40 10.74 -4.49
C ALA A 24 27.00 10.24 -5.88
N VAL A 25 27.74 9.25 -6.42
CA VAL A 25 27.50 8.68 -7.76
C VAL A 25 27.00 7.24 -7.67
N GLU A 26 27.55 6.47 -6.73
CA GLU A 26 27.09 5.11 -6.43
C GLU A 26 25.72 5.13 -5.75
N GLY A 27 25.11 3.97 -5.52
CA GLY A 27 23.82 3.89 -4.83
C GLY A 27 22.98 2.68 -5.21
N CYS A 28 21.68 2.77 -4.96
CA CYS A 28 20.73 1.76 -5.39
C CYS A 28 19.39 2.36 -5.84
N VAL A 29 18.70 1.62 -6.69
CA VAL A 29 17.30 1.91 -7.05
C VAL A 29 16.42 0.97 -6.24
N ALA A 30 15.52 1.54 -5.44
CA ALA A 30 14.52 0.80 -4.69
C ALA A 30 13.16 0.90 -5.40
N SER A 31 12.37 -0.17 -5.29
CA SER A 31 11.01 -0.23 -5.83
C SER A 31 10.03 -0.64 -4.75
N TYR A 32 8.88 0.02 -4.69
CA TYR A 32 7.76 -0.38 -3.85
C TYR A 32 6.53 -0.60 -4.72
N VAL A 33 5.94 -1.80 -4.64
CA VAL A 33 4.65 -2.11 -5.28
C VAL A 33 3.65 -2.34 -4.17
N HIS A 34 2.57 -1.55 -4.19
CA HIS A 34 1.54 -1.66 -3.19
C HIS A 34 0.77 -2.98 -3.31
N PHE A 35 0.24 -3.52 -2.20
CA PHE A 35 -0.38 -4.84 -2.15
C PHE A 35 -1.55 -5.05 -3.13
N ASN A 36 -2.19 -3.97 -3.57
CA ASN A 36 -3.31 -3.99 -4.51
C ASN A 36 -2.88 -3.89 -5.99
N ASN A 37 -1.58 -3.82 -6.28
CA ASN A 37 -0.99 -3.65 -7.62
C ASN A 37 -1.51 -2.44 -8.40
N LYS A 38 -2.07 -1.42 -7.72
CA LYS A 38 -2.54 -0.18 -8.34
C LYS A 38 -1.52 0.94 -8.29
N ILE A 39 -0.55 0.86 -7.38
CA ILE A 39 0.47 1.88 -7.18
C ILE A 39 1.83 1.18 -7.19
N ALA A 40 2.76 1.74 -7.96
CA ALA A 40 4.16 1.35 -7.95
C ALA A 40 5.02 2.61 -7.87
N VAL A 41 6.12 2.54 -7.12
CA VAL A 41 7.06 3.63 -6.96
C VAL A 41 8.47 3.11 -7.18
N LEU A 42 9.28 3.90 -7.90
CA LEU A 42 10.72 3.70 -8.05
C LEU A 42 11.44 4.91 -7.44
N VAL A 43 12.49 4.67 -6.67
CA VAL A 43 13.30 5.73 -6.06
C VAL A 43 14.77 5.42 -6.31
N GLU A 44 15.51 6.42 -6.78
CA GLU A 44 16.97 6.39 -6.89
C GLU A 44 17.58 7.08 -5.67
N VAL A 45 18.40 6.34 -4.92
CA VAL A 45 19.13 6.85 -3.76
C VAL A 45 20.62 6.63 -3.99
N ASN A 46 21.38 7.71 -3.96
CA ASN A 46 22.82 7.71 -4.18
C ASN A 46 23.59 7.74 -2.85
N SER A 47 24.78 7.15 -2.87
CA SER A 47 25.80 7.16 -1.82
C SER A 47 27.17 7.50 -2.40
N GLU A 48 28.14 7.78 -1.54
CA GLU A 48 29.53 8.02 -1.98
C GLU A 48 30.19 6.73 -2.48
N THR A 49 29.98 5.60 -1.78
CA THR A 49 30.60 4.31 -2.11
C THR A 49 29.57 3.20 -2.37
N ASP A 50 30.02 2.15 -3.06
CA ASP A 50 29.27 0.91 -3.31
C ASP A 50 29.11 0.04 -2.05
N PHE A 51 30.01 0.19 -1.09
CA PHE A 51 29.94 -0.49 0.20
C PHE A 51 28.68 -0.08 0.98
N VAL A 52 28.40 1.22 1.02
CA VAL A 52 27.17 1.73 1.65
C VAL A 52 25.94 1.33 0.84
N ALA A 53 26.00 1.37 -0.50
CA ALA A 53 24.90 0.95 -1.36
C ALA A 53 24.47 -0.51 -1.12
N ASN A 54 25.42 -1.38 -0.75
CA ASN A 54 25.16 -2.79 -0.48
C ASN A 54 24.68 -3.09 0.94
N ASN A 55 24.78 -2.13 1.86
CA ASN A 55 24.37 -2.28 3.24
C ASN A 55 22.84 -2.46 3.37
N GLU A 56 22.42 -3.36 4.25
CA GLU A 56 21.00 -3.64 4.50
C GLU A 56 20.27 -2.43 5.09
N ILE A 57 20.93 -1.63 5.92
CA ILE A 57 20.35 -0.38 6.48
C ILE A 57 20.04 0.60 5.35
N PHE A 58 20.92 0.72 4.36
CA PHE A 58 20.74 1.60 3.20
C PHE A 58 19.61 1.11 2.30
N LYS A 59 19.58 -0.19 1.99
CA LYS A 59 18.53 -0.81 1.16
C LYS A 59 17.15 -0.71 1.82
N GLN A 60 17.10 -0.90 3.14
CA GLN A 60 15.86 -0.71 3.91
C GLN A 60 15.41 0.75 3.87
N PHE A 61 16.32 1.69 4.09
CA PHE A 61 16.02 3.11 3.98
C PHE A 61 15.46 3.49 2.61
N ALA A 62 16.11 3.06 1.52
CA ALA A 62 15.62 3.33 0.17
C ALA A 62 14.21 2.74 -0.09
N SER A 63 13.95 1.55 0.44
CA SER A 63 12.62 0.92 0.38
C SER A 63 11.57 1.70 1.20
N ASP A 64 11.96 2.24 2.35
CA ASP A 64 11.09 3.05 3.20
C ASP A 64 10.74 4.37 2.53
N VAL A 65 11.70 5.00 1.84
CA VAL A 65 11.46 6.22 1.05
C VAL A 65 10.48 5.92 -0.10
N ALA A 66 10.61 4.77 -0.78
CA ALA A 66 9.67 4.37 -1.81
C ALA A 66 8.25 4.17 -1.25
N MET A 67 8.12 3.60 -0.05
CA MET A 67 6.84 3.47 0.65
C MET A 67 6.26 4.82 1.08
N GLN A 68 7.09 5.76 1.53
CA GLN A 68 6.68 7.13 1.88
C GLN A 68 6.03 7.84 0.67
N VAL A 69 6.67 7.76 -0.50
CA VAL A 69 6.16 8.33 -1.75
C VAL A 69 4.88 7.61 -2.20
N ALA A 70 4.78 6.30 -1.97
CA ALA A 70 3.56 5.55 -2.30
C ALA A 70 2.37 5.93 -1.40
N ALA A 71 2.63 6.29 -0.14
CA ALA A 71 1.62 6.67 0.84
C ALA A 71 1.06 8.08 0.59
N ASN A 72 1.90 9.02 0.15
CA ASN A 72 1.52 10.41 -0.08
C ASN A 72 1.39 10.75 -1.56
N ASP A 73 0.15 10.91 -2.00
CA ASP A 73 -0.20 11.25 -3.38
C ASP A 73 0.34 12.60 -3.84
N GLU A 74 0.31 13.57 -2.93
CA GLU A 74 0.62 14.97 -3.21
C GLU A 74 2.10 15.22 -3.51
N VAL A 75 2.96 14.24 -3.20
CA VAL A 75 4.40 14.36 -3.38
C VAL A 75 4.77 14.22 -4.85
N VAL A 76 5.17 15.33 -5.45
CA VAL A 76 5.53 15.41 -6.88
C VAL A 76 7.00 15.77 -7.08
N CYS A 77 7.62 16.47 -6.12
CA CYS A 77 9.01 16.90 -6.20
C CYS A 77 9.82 16.47 -4.96
N LEU A 78 11.14 16.44 -5.10
CA LEU A 78 12.05 16.19 -3.98
C LEU A 78 12.14 17.42 -3.08
N THR A 79 12.52 18.55 -3.68
CA THR A 79 12.59 19.86 -3.03
C THR A 79 11.76 20.90 -3.80
N THR A 80 11.56 22.07 -3.19
CA THR A 80 10.92 23.23 -3.85
C THR A 80 11.71 23.77 -5.03
N ASP A 81 13.02 23.51 -5.06
CA ASP A 81 13.93 24.01 -6.08
C ASP A 81 13.97 23.12 -7.32
N ASP A 82 13.69 21.82 -7.16
CA ASP A 82 13.65 20.84 -8.26
C ASP A 82 12.45 21.01 -9.20
N VAL A 83 11.49 21.88 -8.87
CA VAL A 83 10.33 22.14 -9.73
C VAL A 83 10.76 23.03 -10.90
N PRO A 84 10.57 22.59 -12.17
CA PRO A 84 10.92 23.39 -13.34
C PRO A 84 10.25 24.76 -13.33
N GLU A 85 10.98 25.78 -13.76
CA GLU A 85 10.50 27.17 -13.75
C GLU A 85 9.24 27.35 -14.61
N ASP A 86 9.12 26.59 -15.71
CA ASP A 86 7.94 26.59 -16.56
C ASP A 86 6.67 26.14 -15.81
N VAL A 87 6.80 25.17 -14.91
CA VAL A 87 5.70 24.69 -14.07
C VAL A 87 5.38 25.73 -12.99
N LYS A 88 6.41 26.32 -12.38
CA LYS A 88 6.23 27.42 -11.41
C LYS A 88 5.48 28.61 -12.02
N GLN A 89 5.83 28.99 -13.25
CA GLN A 89 5.17 30.07 -13.98
C GLN A 89 3.73 29.73 -14.34
N LYS A 90 3.47 28.55 -14.90
CA LYS A 90 2.10 28.12 -15.21
C LYS A 90 1.21 28.04 -13.98
N GLU A 91 1.73 27.53 -12.87
CA GLU A 91 1.01 27.51 -11.59
C GLU A 91 0.78 28.93 -11.06
N LYS A 92 1.76 29.83 -11.19
CA LYS A 92 1.63 31.26 -10.86
C LYS A 92 0.56 31.96 -11.69
N GLU A 93 0.56 31.77 -13.01
CA GLU A 93 -0.44 32.32 -13.92
C GLU A 93 -1.83 31.78 -13.61
N THR A 94 -1.93 30.48 -13.34
CA THR A 94 -3.18 29.82 -13.00
C THR A 94 -3.76 30.35 -11.69
N GLU A 95 -2.92 30.55 -10.67
CA GLU A 95 -3.34 31.13 -9.39
C GLU A 95 -3.76 32.61 -9.56
N MET A 96 -2.99 33.39 -10.32
CA MET A 96 -3.34 34.80 -10.63
C MET A 96 -4.64 34.94 -11.42
N ALA A 97 -4.98 33.96 -12.28
CA ALA A 97 -6.18 33.98 -13.11
C ALA A 97 -7.43 33.45 -12.39
N LYS A 98 -7.27 32.55 -11.41
CA LYS A 98 -8.38 31.93 -10.69
C LYS A 98 -8.89 32.74 -9.51
N ASP A 99 -8.06 33.60 -8.92
CA ASP A 99 -8.44 34.35 -7.73
C ASP A 99 -9.29 35.59 -8.08
N GLU A 100 -10.60 35.45 -7.92
CA GLU A 100 -11.53 36.59 -7.85
C GLU A 100 -11.18 37.54 -6.68
N ASP A 101 -10.57 37.01 -5.61
CA ASP A 101 -10.11 37.73 -4.40
C ASP A 101 -8.91 38.68 -4.63
N LEU A 102 -8.29 38.61 -5.80
CA LEU A 102 -7.25 39.55 -6.23
C LEU A 102 -7.84 40.71 -7.02
N ALA A 103 -9.13 40.70 -7.34
CA ALA A 103 -9.81 41.82 -7.97
C ALA A 103 -9.82 43.04 -7.02
N GLY A 104 -9.06 44.07 -7.36
CA GLY A 104 -9.01 45.34 -6.61
C GLY A 104 -7.74 45.62 -5.80
N LYS A 105 -6.77 44.69 -5.76
CA LYS A 105 -5.45 44.95 -5.16
C LYS A 105 -4.45 45.45 -6.22
N PRO A 106 -3.45 46.28 -5.88
CA PRO A 106 -2.36 46.61 -6.80
C PRO A 106 -1.48 45.38 -7.09
N ASP A 107 -0.93 45.30 -8.30
CA ASP A 107 -0.28 44.08 -8.83
C ASP A 107 0.90 43.58 -7.97
N ASN A 108 1.65 44.49 -7.36
CA ASN A 108 2.74 44.16 -6.44
C ASN A 108 2.26 43.38 -5.18
N ILE A 109 1.04 43.64 -4.72
CA ILE A 109 0.45 42.89 -3.58
C ILE A 109 -0.05 41.53 -4.06
N LYS A 110 -0.60 41.44 -5.26
CA LYS A 110 -1.05 40.16 -5.84
C LYS A 110 0.10 39.19 -6.00
N GLU A 111 1.22 39.66 -6.54
CA GLU A 111 2.42 38.84 -6.72
C GLU A 111 2.96 38.29 -5.40
N LYS A 112 2.98 39.10 -4.33
CA LYS A 112 3.42 38.65 -3.00
C LYS A 112 2.47 37.64 -2.37
N ILE A 113 1.15 37.81 -2.57
CA ILE A 113 0.15 36.84 -2.09
C ILE A 113 0.33 35.51 -2.82
N VAL A 114 0.41 35.54 -4.15
CA VAL A 114 0.57 34.34 -4.97
C VAL A 114 1.90 33.66 -4.68
N ALA A 115 3.01 34.41 -4.53
CA ALA A 115 4.29 33.85 -4.14
C ALA A 115 4.20 33.09 -2.81
N GLY A 116 3.58 33.68 -1.78
CA GLY A 116 3.40 33.01 -0.49
C GLY A 116 2.51 31.76 -0.56
N ARG A 117 1.47 31.76 -1.41
CA ARG A 117 0.61 30.58 -1.62
C ARG A 117 1.35 29.47 -2.38
N LEU A 118 2.09 29.83 -3.42
CA LEU A 118 2.91 28.90 -4.19
C LEU A 118 3.99 28.26 -3.32
N SER A 119 4.68 29.03 -2.48
CA SER A 119 5.65 28.47 -1.54
C SER A 119 5.02 27.39 -0.66
N LYS A 120 3.86 27.66 -0.05
CA LYS A 120 3.14 26.66 0.77
C LYS A 120 2.72 25.44 -0.04
N LYS A 121 2.23 25.65 -1.27
CA LYS A 121 1.81 24.56 -2.17
C LYS A 121 2.98 23.70 -2.61
N PHE A 122 4.16 24.28 -2.84
CA PHE A 122 5.36 23.52 -3.18
C PHE A 122 5.97 22.83 -1.96
N GLU A 123 5.92 23.46 -0.78
CA GLU A 123 6.35 22.84 0.48
C GLU A 123 5.54 21.59 0.80
N SER A 124 4.21 21.62 0.61
CA SER A 124 3.35 20.45 0.83
C SER A 124 3.55 19.36 -0.23
N LYS A 125 4.02 19.71 -1.43
CA LYS A 125 4.31 18.76 -2.51
C LYS A 125 5.75 18.23 -2.49
N ALA A 126 6.63 18.79 -1.67
CA ALA A 126 8.03 18.39 -1.56
C ALA A 126 8.19 17.21 -0.61
N LEU A 127 8.80 16.12 -1.07
CA LEU A 127 9.06 14.91 -0.29
C LEU A 127 9.84 15.22 0.99
N MET A 128 10.87 16.07 0.86
CA MET A 128 11.83 16.35 1.93
C MET A 128 11.18 17.00 3.17
N ASN A 129 10.08 17.75 2.98
CA ASN A 129 9.38 18.45 4.06
C ASN A 129 8.28 17.61 4.71
N GLN A 130 7.96 16.43 4.15
CA GLN A 130 6.94 15.55 4.71
C GLN A 130 7.39 14.95 6.05
N THR A 131 6.42 14.62 6.89
CA THR A 131 6.64 13.80 8.08
C THR A 131 7.00 12.38 7.67
N TRP A 132 7.85 11.72 8.46
CA TRP A 132 8.32 10.37 8.15
C TRP A 132 7.31 9.31 8.58
N LEU A 133 6.91 8.40 7.70
CA LEU A 133 5.86 7.42 7.96
C LEU A 133 6.18 6.48 9.15
N LYS A 134 7.46 6.22 9.44
CA LYS A 134 7.84 5.36 10.57
C LYS A 134 7.95 6.11 11.91
N ASP A 135 8.06 7.43 11.86
CA ASP A 135 8.28 8.29 13.02
C ASP A 135 7.73 9.68 12.72
N GLU A 136 6.53 9.96 13.23
CA GLU A 136 5.79 11.20 12.96
C GLU A 136 6.46 12.44 13.57
N ASP A 137 7.43 12.26 14.49
CA ASP A 137 8.15 13.35 15.14
C ASP A 137 9.26 13.96 14.26
N ILE A 138 9.62 13.30 13.15
CA ILE A 138 10.71 13.73 12.28
C ILE A 138 10.26 13.91 10.83
N SER A 139 10.95 14.79 10.11
CA SER A 139 10.78 14.94 8.66
C SER A 139 11.63 13.94 7.88
N VAL A 140 11.33 13.78 6.58
CA VAL A 140 12.13 12.98 5.66
C VAL A 140 13.58 13.48 5.60
N GLN A 141 13.81 14.81 5.60
CA GLN A 141 15.17 15.39 5.68
C GLN A 141 15.92 14.88 6.91
N GLU A 142 15.26 14.89 8.06
CA GLU A 142 15.89 14.49 9.31
C GLU A 142 16.15 12.98 9.34
N ALA A 143 15.26 12.18 8.74
CA ALA A 143 15.48 10.75 8.53
C ALA A 143 16.73 10.50 7.66
N VAL A 144 16.91 11.22 6.55
CA VAL A 144 18.12 11.15 5.71
C VAL A 144 19.37 11.48 6.55
N LYS A 145 19.34 12.58 7.31
CA LYS A 145 20.47 12.99 8.18
C LYS A 145 20.80 11.94 9.23
N GLN A 146 19.79 11.27 9.80
CA GLN A 146 20.01 10.18 10.75
C GLN A 146 20.68 8.98 10.10
N ILE A 147 20.34 8.64 8.86
CA ILE A 147 21.02 7.56 8.13
C ILE A 147 22.46 7.97 7.78
N ILE A 148 22.68 9.20 7.34
CA ILE A 148 24.04 9.74 7.11
C ILE A 148 24.87 9.70 8.40
N ALA A 149 24.29 10.04 9.54
CA ALA A 149 24.98 9.98 10.83
C ALA A 149 25.35 8.54 11.24
N LYS A 150 24.53 7.55 10.85
CA LYS A 150 24.76 6.12 11.13
C LYS A 150 25.79 5.49 10.18
N LEU A 151 25.67 5.75 8.88
CA LEU A 151 26.53 5.14 7.85
C LEU A 151 27.81 5.93 7.61
N GLY A 152 27.81 7.22 7.96
CA GLY A 152 28.98 8.06 7.88
C GLY A 152 29.37 8.45 6.45
N GLU A 153 28.44 8.47 5.50
CA GLU A 153 28.64 8.91 4.11
C GLU A 153 27.47 9.78 3.66
N ASN A 154 27.69 10.65 2.67
CA ASN A 154 26.62 11.42 2.06
C ASN A 154 25.61 10.49 1.38
N ILE A 155 24.32 10.79 1.58
CA ILE A 155 23.21 10.04 0.99
C ILE A 155 22.24 11.05 0.40
N VAL A 156 21.91 10.88 -0.87
CA VAL A 156 21.06 11.81 -1.61
C VAL A 156 19.97 11.03 -2.31
N VAL A 157 18.71 11.41 -2.08
CA VAL A 157 17.60 10.92 -2.90
C VAL A 157 17.60 11.75 -4.19
N ARG A 158 17.83 11.10 -5.34
CA ARG A 158 18.10 11.81 -6.60
C ARG A 158 16.86 12.03 -7.45
N ARG A 159 15.99 11.02 -7.52
CA ARG A 159 14.70 11.09 -8.22
C ARG A 159 13.78 9.99 -7.73
N PHE A 160 12.49 10.18 -7.95
CA PHE A 160 11.50 9.13 -7.81
C PHE A 160 10.47 9.24 -8.93
N GLU A 161 9.81 8.13 -9.22
CA GLU A 161 8.70 8.05 -10.15
C GLU A 161 7.58 7.26 -9.46
N ARG A 162 6.36 7.81 -9.46
CA ARG A 162 5.16 7.17 -8.93
C ARG A 162 4.22 6.87 -10.09
N LEU A 163 3.80 5.61 -10.18
CA LEU A 163 2.86 5.12 -11.18
C LEU A 163 1.54 4.75 -10.49
N THR A 164 0.45 5.37 -10.94
CA THR A 164 -0.90 5.05 -10.48
C THR A 164 -1.73 4.44 -11.61
N LEU A 165 -2.39 3.32 -11.33
CA LEU A 165 -3.21 2.61 -12.31
C LEU A 165 -4.41 3.47 -12.74
N GLY A 166 -4.47 3.79 -14.03
CA GLY A 166 -5.59 4.52 -14.62
C GLY A 166 -5.50 6.04 -14.46
N GLU A 167 -4.34 6.57 -14.10
CA GLU A 167 -4.07 8.00 -14.13
C GLU A 167 -4.35 8.58 -15.53
N GLY A 168 -5.14 9.65 -15.59
CA GLY A 168 -5.51 10.32 -16.85
C GLY A 168 -6.52 9.58 -17.74
N LEU A 169 -7.13 8.47 -17.29
CA LEU A 169 -8.12 7.72 -18.09
C LEU A 169 -9.54 7.86 -17.51
N GLU A 170 -10.45 8.43 -18.28
CA GLU A 170 -11.88 8.43 -17.96
C GLU A 170 -12.50 7.05 -18.26
N LYS A 171 -13.06 6.40 -17.24
CA LYS A 171 -13.88 5.21 -17.46
C LYS A 171 -15.18 5.61 -18.15
N LYS A 172 -15.36 5.18 -19.41
CA LYS A 172 -16.66 5.24 -20.07
C LYS A 172 -17.68 4.42 -19.28
N GLU A 173 -18.63 5.09 -18.63
CA GLU A 173 -19.78 4.44 -18.01
C GLU A 173 -20.59 3.71 -19.09
N THR A 174 -20.53 2.38 -19.07
CA THR A 174 -21.36 1.57 -19.98
C THR A 174 -22.65 1.20 -19.24
N THR A 175 -23.73 1.92 -19.49
CA THR A 175 -25.08 1.61 -18.97
C THR A 175 -25.59 0.29 -19.55
N THR A 176 -25.16 -0.85 -19.02
CA THR A 176 -25.60 -2.19 -19.48
C THR A 176 -26.93 -2.65 -18.88
N LEU A 177 -27.57 -1.86 -18.00
CA LEU A 177 -28.87 -2.22 -17.39
C LEU A 177 -30.12 -1.68 -18.12
N ARG A 178 -29.99 -1.02 -19.28
CA ARG A 178 -31.15 -0.50 -20.05
C ARG A 178 -31.36 -1.17 -21.42
N ARG A 179 -30.74 -2.33 -21.67
CA ARG A 179 -31.00 -3.16 -22.88
C ARG A 179 -31.73 -4.48 -22.60
N ALA A 180 -32.05 -4.79 -21.34
CA ALA A 180 -32.82 -5.99 -20.98
C ALA A 180 -34.34 -5.84 -21.12
N SER A 181 -34.90 -4.63 -21.18
CA SER A 181 -36.36 -4.41 -21.25
C SER A 181 -36.94 -4.23 -22.66
N ARG A 182 -36.11 -4.28 -23.72
CA ARG A 182 -36.55 -4.14 -25.12
C ARG A 182 -36.48 -5.43 -25.95
N ARG A 183 -36.44 -6.59 -25.29
CA ARG A 183 -36.72 -7.87 -25.94
C ARG A 183 -37.96 -8.49 -25.30
N SER A 184 -39.12 -7.93 -25.65
CA SER A 184 -40.37 -8.69 -25.56
C SER A 184 -40.19 -9.95 -26.42
N TRP A 185 -40.09 -11.11 -25.79
CA TRP A 185 -40.26 -12.37 -26.50
C TRP A 185 -41.75 -12.53 -26.81
N PRO A 186 -42.16 -12.71 -28.08
CA PRO A 186 -43.54 -13.06 -28.39
C PRO A 186 -43.85 -14.45 -27.82
N SER A 187 -44.89 -14.53 -27.01
CA SER A 187 -45.40 -15.73 -26.34
C SER A 187 -46.08 -16.70 -27.29
N THR A 188 -45.39 -17.19 -28.32
CA THR A 188 -45.96 -18.22 -29.22
C THR A 188 -44.91 -19.21 -29.69
N ARG A 189 -44.61 -20.21 -28.85
CA ARG A 189 -44.35 -21.59 -29.34
C ARG A 189 -44.47 -22.64 -28.23
N LEU A 190 -45.68 -22.73 -27.67
CA LEU A 190 -46.22 -23.98 -27.16
C LEU A 190 -46.56 -24.86 -28.38
N LYS A 191 -45.65 -25.73 -28.79
CA LYS A 191 -45.93 -27.01 -29.47
C LYS A 191 -44.62 -27.75 -29.74
N ALA A 192 -44.67 -29.08 -29.58
CA ALA A 192 -43.63 -30.07 -29.84
C ALA A 192 -42.67 -30.40 -28.68
N ARG A 193 -43.22 -31.05 -27.64
CA ARG A 193 -42.48 -32.08 -26.88
C ARG A 193 -43.42 -33.09 -26.20
N GLN A 194 -44.35 -33.62 -26.97
CA GLN A 194 -44.89 -34.97 -26.74
C GLN A 194 -44.19 -35.91 -27.72
N ARG A 195 -43.22 -36.68 -27.24
CA ARG A 195 -42.90 -38.06 -27.68
C ARG A 195 -41.66 -38.53 -26.94
N LEU A 196 -41.64 -39.83 -26.63
CA LEU A 196 -40.66 -40.59 -25.84
C LEU A 196 -40.83 -40.53 -24.30
N ARG A 197 -42.00 -41.00 -23.84
CA ARG A 197 -42.11 -41.70 -22.55
C ARG A 197 -41.66 -43.15 -22.75
N SER A 198 -40.53 -43.53 -22.17
CA SER A 198 -40.08 -44.91 -22.08
C SER A 198 -40.85 -45.70 -20.99
N PRO A 199 -41.28 -46.95 -21.25
CA PRO A 199 -42.09 -47.73 -20.32
C PRO A 199 -41.19 -48.55 -19.37
N ARG A 200 -40.60 -47.93 -18.34
CA ARG A 200 -39.83 -48.72 -17.33
C ARG A 200 -39.89 -48.23 -15.88
N ARG A 201 -40.83 -47.34 -15.54
CA ARG A 201 -40.95 -46.78 -14.16
C ARG A 201 -42.32 -46.96 -13.48
N LYS A 202 -43.13 -47.94 -13.92
CA LYS A 202 -44.42 -48.28 -13.29
C LYS A 202 -44.37 -49.42 -12.25
N ARG A 203 -43.21 -50.04 -11.96
CA ARG A 203 -43.10 -51.09 -10.91
C ARG A 203 -42.48 -50.66 -9.57
N ARG A 204 -41.91 -49.45 -9.44
CA ARG A 204 -41.26 -49.00 -8.18
C ARG A 204 -42.09 -48.05 -7.31
N ARG A 205 -43.23 -47.54 -7.81
CA ARG A 205 -44.11 -46.60 -7.08
C ARG A 205 -45.23 -47.24 -6.23
N LYS A 206 -45.44 -48.56 -6.32
CA LYS A 206 -46.39 -49.30 -5.44
C LYS A 206 -45.76 -49.86 -4.16
N ARG A 207 -44.43 -49.83 -4.00
CA ARG A 207 -43.73 -50.39 -2.81
C ARG A 207 -43.28 -49.34 -1.77
N ARG A 208 -43.35 -48.04 -2.10
CA ARG A 208 -42.93 -46.94 -1.19
C ARG A 208 -44.08 -46.18 -0.51
N LYS A 209 -45.35 -46.51 -0.83
CA LYS A 209 -46.56 -45.89 -0.24
C LYS A 209 -47.32 -46.83 0.72
N ARG A 210 -46.68 -47.90 1.21
CA ARG A 210 -47.23 -48.84 2.21
C ARG A 210 -46.32 -49.03 3.44
N ARG A 211 -45.33 -48.15 3.63
CA ARG A 211 -44.39 -48.19 4.77
C ARG A 211 -44.30 -46.86 5.52
N ARG A 212 -45.22 -45.93 5.25
CA ARG A 212 -45.28 -44.60 5.90
C ARG A 212 -46.54 -44.38 6.72
N GLU A 213 -47.41 -45.37 6.85
CA GLU A 213 -48.67 -45.29 7.59
C GLU A 213 -48.89 -46.63 8.32
N GLY A 214 -48.94 -46.59 9.66
CA GLY A 214 -49.09 -47.68 10.62
C GLY A 214 -47.75 -48.29 11.06
N GLY A 215 -47.30 -48.26 12.31
CA GLY A 215 -47.81 -48.00 13.68
C GLY A 215 -46.74 -48.63 14.60
N GLU A 216 -46.30 -48.01 15.70
CA GLU A 216 -46.64 -48.43 17.09
C GLU A 216 -46.49 -49.95 17.32
N GLU A 217 -45.74 -50.52 18.28
CA GLU A 217 -45.46 -50.18 19.68
C GLU A 217 -44.48 -51.23 20.26
N GLY A 218 -43.82 -50.91 21.39
CA GLY A 218 -43.22 -51.86 22.36
C GLY A 218 -41.83 -52.43 22.00
N GLY A 219 -40.86 -52.60 22.89
CA GLY A 219 -40.74 -52.45 24.35
C GLY A 219 -39.47 -53.19 24.83
N GLU A 220 -38.88 -52.71 25.94
CA GLU A 220 -37.88 -53.37 26.83
C GLU A 220 -36.47 -53.65 26.25
N GLY A 221 -35.40 -53.05 26.80
CA GLY A 221 -34.69 -53.46 28.03
C GLY A 221 -33.39 -54.17 27.62
N VAL A 222 -32.18 -54.04 28.19
CA VAL A 222 -31.66 -53.58 29.49
C VAL A 222 -30.14 -53.33 29.32
N GLY A 223 -29.60 -52.36 30.08
CA GLY A 223 -28.23 -52.41 30.63
C GLY A 223 -27.09 -51.81 29.80
N GLY A 224 -26.21 -50.96 30.31
CA GLY A 224 -26.06 -50.37 31.64
C GLY A 224 -24.86 -49.41 31.69
N ARG A 225 -24.90 -48.49 32.67
CA ARG A 225 -23.81 -47.82 33.45
C ARG A 225 -22.49 -47.50 32.70
N ARG A 226 -21.84 -46.32 32.79
CA ARG A 226 -21.91 -45.11 33.64
C ARG A 226 -20.93 -44.06 32.99
N PRO A 227 -20.90 -42.79 33.44
CA PRO A 227 -20.49 -41.65 32.64
C PRO A 227 -19.13 -41.01 33.01
N ARG A 228 -18.80 -39.92 32.27
CA ARG A 228 -17.77 -38.89 32.51
C ARG A 228 -16.35 -39.34 32.12
N SER A 229 -15.48 -38.56 31.48
CA SER A 229 -15.29 -37.11 31.46
C SER A 229 -14.44 -36.69 30.24
N ALA A 230 -14.46 -35.37 30.00
CA ALA A 230 -13.59 -34.51 29.21
C ALA A 230 -12.35 -35.12 28.50
N ARG A 231 -12.22 -34.82 27.20
CA ARG A 231 -10.97 -34.97 26.43
C ARG A 231 -10.29 -33.60 26.28
N PRO A 232 -9.05 -33.41 26.75
CA PRO A 232 -8.23 -32.28 26.37
C PRO A 232 -7.37 -32.57 25.14
N PHE A 233 -7.14 -31.50 24.39
CA PHE A 233 -5.99 -31.16 23.56
C PHE A 233 -4.86 -32.21 23.46
N ARG A 234 -4.53 -32.65 22.24
CA ARG A 234 -3.23 -33.25 21.93
C ARG A 234 -2.55 -32.51 20.77
N ARG A 235 -1.58 -31.70 21.21
CA ARG A 235 -0.37 -31.23 20.54
C ARG A 235 0.38 -32.41 19.90
N TRP A 236 0.76 -32.28 18.64
CA TRP A 236 1.73 -33.15 17.97
C TRP A 236 3.11 -32.50 18.02
N HIS A 237 4.08 -33.24 18.54
CA HIS A 237 5.53 -32.99 18.51
C HIS A 237 6.13 -33.97 17.50
N LEU A 238 7.10 -33.51 16.69
CA LEU A 238 8.19 -34.24 16.00
C LEU A 238 8.91 -33.18 15.14
N GLY A 239 10.24 -32.97 15.13
CA GLY A 239 11.40 -33.51 15.83
C GLY A 239 12.55 -32.48 15.72
N CYS A 240 13.39 -32.34 16.75
CA CYS A 240 14.79 -32.78 16.80
C CYS A 240 15.71 -32.30 15.66
N GLN A 241 16.60 -31.35 15.95
CA GLN A 241 18.06 -31.60 15.95
C GLN A 241 18.80 -30.49 16.73
N GLU A 242 19.63 -30.94 17.67
CA GLU A 242 20.54 -30.16 18.51
C GLU A 242 21.89 -29.92 17.81
N GLY A 243 22.60 -28.86 18.23
CA GLY A 243 23.99 -28.63 17.88
C GLY A 243 24.60 -27.51 18.73
N ALA A 244 24.94 -27.81 19.99
CA ALA A 244 25.64 -26.90 20.89
C ALA A 244 27.16 -27.15 20.83
N HIS A 245 27.93 -26.11 20.47
CA HIS A 245 29.39 -26.11 20.59
C HIS A 245 29.82 -25.47 21.92
N ARG A 246 30.61 -26.22 22.68
CA ARG A 246 31.18 -25.85 23.98
C ARG A 246 32.58 -25.27 23.76
N VAL A 247 32.85 -24.09 24.32
CA VAL A 247 34.17 -23.45 24.41
C VAL A 247 34.71 -23.64 25.82
N ARG A 248 35.90 -24.23 25.97
CA ARG A 248 36.85 -23.98 27.07
C ARG A 248 38.28 -24.28 26.59
N GLY A 249 39.18 -23.36 26.89
CA GLY A 249 40.61 -23.37 26.61
C GLY A 249 41.12 -21.96 26.81
#